data_AF-A0A428U350-F1
#
_entry.id   AF-A0A428U350-F1
#
_cell.length_a   1.000
_cell.length_b   1.000
_cell.length_c   1.000
_cell.angle_alpha   90.00
_cell.angle_beta   90.00
_cell.angle_gamma   90.00
#
_symmetry.space_group_name_H-M   'P 1'
#
loop_
_entity.id
_entity.type
_entity.pdbx_description
1 polymer ?
#
loop_
_entity_poly.entity_id
_entity_poly.type
_entity_poly.pdbx_seq_one_letter_code
_entity_poly.pdbx_strand_id
1 'polypeptide(L)'
;MTATLAPSSTQGLIRVVIYGLFEDRDLIGKHLSKANLYLQHPTLEEYEQSVKYFNPHLLLRPGAMMPRIEDLSLQDDEPISPGPTVLDEVRQGKIWRIFDSASGGEVVPKVTASPRLKTTLEAHQLAALEMMIERECGVIKGAKFPTLWELPASAMNPR
;
A
#
# COMPACT_ATOMS: atom_id res chain seq x y z
N MET A 1 -17.31 -48.54 29.93
CA MET A 1 -17.10 -47.14 29.54
C MET A 1 -15.97 -47.12 28.53
N THR A 2 -16.30 -46.93 27.26
CA THR A 2 -15.35 -47.03 26.13
C THR A 2 -15.07 -45.61 25.67
N ALA A 3 -13.84 -45.14 25.84
CA ALA A 3 -13.40 -43.84 25.34
C ALA A 3 -12.78 -44.05 23.95
N THR A 4 -13.51 -43.68 22.91
CA THR A 4 -12.98 -43.55 21.55
C THR A 4 -12.34 -42.17 21.43
N LEU A 5 -11.01 -42.12 21.41
CA LEU A 5 -10.29 -40.92 21.02
C LEU A 5 -10.35 -40.79 19.50
N ALA A 6 -11.08 -39.79 19.01
CA ALA A 6 -11.00 -39.37 17.62
C ALA A 6 -9.63 -38.72 17.36
N PRO A 7 -8.94 -39.03 16.24
CA PRO A 7 -7.77 -38.27 15.84
C PRO A 7 -8.23 -36.91 15.32
N SER A 8 -8.23 -35.89 16.19
CA SER A 8 -8.28 -34.51 15.72
C SER A 8 -6.95 -34.23 15.02
N SER A 9 -6.96 -34.28 13.69
CA SER A 9 -5.83 -33.89 12.85
C SER A 9 -5.55 -32.41 13.07
N THR A 10 -4.72 -32.08 14.05
CA THR A 10 -4.19 -30.73 14.24
C THR A 10 -3.27 -30.45 13.08
N GLN A 11 -3.75 -29.68 12.10
CA GLN A 11 -2.89 -29.03 11.12
C GLN A 11 -1.90 -28.16 11.89
N GLY A 12 -0.66 -28.63 12.01
CA GLY A 12 0.41 -27.87 12.65
C GLY A 12 0.81 -26.71 11.76
N LEU A 13 0.85 -25.50 12.32
CA LEU A 13 1.49 -24.36 11.69
C LEU A 13 3.00 -24.52 11.82
N ILE A 14 3.72 -24.47 10.71
CA ILE A 14 5.18 -24.48 10.69
C ILE A 14 5.65 -23.09 10.27
N ARG A 15 6.42 -22.43 11.14
CA ARG A 15 7.10 -21.17 10.84
C ARG A 15 8.57 -21.45 10.60
N VAL A 16 9.10 -20.99 9.46
CA VAL A 16 10.47 -21.25 9.02
C VAL A 16 11.20 -19.92 8.88
N VAL A 17 12.31 -19.77 9.61
CA VAL A 17 13.22 -18.63 9.49
C VAL A 17 14.49 -19.10 8.79
N ILE A 18 14.89 -18.38 7.74
CA ILE A 18 16.02 -18.76 6.88
C ILE A 18 17.21 -17.85 7.20
N TYR A 19 18.34 -18.49 7.52
CA TYR A 19 19.63 -17.85 7.70
C TYR A 19 20.58 -18.29 6.59
N GLY A 20 21.47 -17.39 6.15
CA GLY A 20 22.40 -17.67 5.08
C GLY A 20 23.46 -16.58 4.93
N LEU A 21 24.41 -16.82 4.03
CA LEU A 21 25.42 -15.82 3.68
C LEU A 21 24.76 -14.67 2.92
N PHE A 22 25.23 -13.46 3.16
CA PHE A 22 24.70 -12.26 2.50
C PHE A 22 24.88 -12.32 0.97
N GLU A 23 25.91 -12.99 0.49
CA GLU A 23 26.19 -13.17 -0.94
C GLU A 23 25.09 -13.97 -1.66
N ASP A 24 24.44 -14.89 -0.95
CA ASP A 24 23.40 -15.78 -1.50
C ASP A 24 22.00 -15.15 -1.48
N ARG A 25 21.84 -13.95 -0.92
CA ARG A 25 20.53 -13.29 -0.75
C ARG A 25 19.72 -13.21 -2.05
N ASP A 26 20.38 -12.89 -3.16
CA ASP A 26 19.74 -12.72 -4.46
C ASP A 26 19.40 -14.07 -5.10
N LEU A 27 20.20 -15.08 -4.84
CA LEU A 27 19.95 -16.46 -5.28
C LEU A 27 18.74 -17.04 -4.55
N ILE A 28 18.70 -16.90 -3.23
CA ILE A 28 17.60 -17.34 -2.37
C ILE A 28 16.31 -16.63 -2.79
N GLY A 29 16.34 -15.30 -2.93
CA GLY A 29 15.17 -14.53 -3.34
C GLY A 29 14.64 -14.96 -4.72
N LYS A 30 15.52 -15.11 -5.71
CA LYS A 30 15.11 -15.61 -7.04
C LYS A 30 14.54 -17.02 -6.98
N HIS A 31 15.09 -17.90 -6.15
CA HIS A 31 14.61 -19.28 -6.04
C HIS A 31 13.22 -19.35 -5.42
N LEU A 32 12.99 -18.62 -4.32
CA LEU A 32 11.68 -18.55 -3.65
C LEU A 32 10.63 -17.88 -4.54
N SER A 33 11.00 -16.79 -5.22
CA SER A 33 10.09 -16.08 -6.13
C SER A 33 9.65 -16.95 -7.31
N LYS A 34 10.52 -17.82 -7.85
CA LYS A 34 10.14 -18.81 -8.89
C LYS A 34 9.06 -19.79 -8.40
N ALA A 35 9.00 -20.06 -7.10
CA ALA A 35 8.00 -20.90 -6.48
C ALA A 35 6.78 -20.12 -5.94
N ASN A 36 6.68 -18.81 -6.25
CA ASN A 36 5.68 -17.89 -5.69
C ASN A 36 5.70 -17.82 -4.14
N LEU A 37 6.87 -18.04 -3.53
CA LEU A 37 7.07 -17.90 -2.10
C LEU A 37 7.76 -16.57 -1.79
N TYR A 38 7.24 -15.85 -0.81
CA TYR A 38 7.80 -14.56 -0.40
C TYR A 38 8.07 -14.52 1.10
N LEU A 39 9.28 -14.09 1.46
CA LEU A 39 9.71 -13.99 2.84
C LEU A 39 8.97 -12.85 3.55
N GLN A 40 8.39 -13.17 4.71
CA GLN A 40 7.88 -12.20 5.67
C GLN A 40 8.99 -11.83 6.67
N HIS A 41 8.74 -10.82 7.49
CA HIS A 41 9.64 -10.49 8.59
C HIS A 41 9.42 -11.45 9.77
N PRO A 42 10.50 -11.99 10.40
CA PRO A 42 10.37 -12.77 11.62
C PRO A 42 9.97 -11.89 12.80
N THR A 43 9.48 -12.50 13.89
CA THR A 43 9.27 -11.77 15.16
C THR A 43 10.61 -11.51 15.83
N LEU A 44 10.64 -10.53 16.75
CA LEU A 44 11.85 -10.20 17.51
C LEU A 44 12.37 -11.39 18.33
N GLU A 45 11.50 -12.32 18.75
CA GLU A 45 11.87 -13.54 19.48
C GLU A 45 12.56 -14.59 18.60
N GLU A 46 12.21 -14.64 17.32
CA GLU A 46 12.78 -15.61 16.37
C GLU A 46 14.05 -15.10 15.68
N TYR A 47 14.28 -13.80 15.79
CA TYR A 47 15.41 -13.13 15.18
C TYR A 47 16.64 -13.17 16.07
N GLU A 48 17.71 -13.74 15.56
CA GLU A 48 19.00 -13.70 16.24
C GLU A 48 19.66 -12.32 16.11
N GLN A 49 19.77 -11.58 17.22
CA GLN A 49 20.31 -10.22 17.26
C GLN A 49 21.77 -10.08 16.79
N SER A 50 22.52 -11.19 16.75
CA SER A 50 23.90 -11.23 16.27
C SER A 50 24.00 -11.11 14.74
N VAL A 51 22.92 -11.46 14.02
CA VAL A 51 22.87 -11.50 12.56
C VAL A 51 22.24 -10.20 12.05
N LYS A 52 22.60 -9.78 10.83
CA LYS A 52 21.96 -8.64 10.16
C LYS A 52 20.72 -9.09 9.38
N TYR A 53 19.57 -8.53 9.70
CA TYR A 53 18.35 -8.73 8.93
C TYR A 53 18.48 -8.23 7.49
N PHE A 54 18.07 -9.06 6.54
CA PHE A 54 17.94 -8.68 5.14
C PHE A 54 16.84 -9.51 4.47
N ASN A 55 15.87 -8.84 3.86
CA ASN A 55 14.82 -9.49 3.09
C ASN A 55 14.94 -9.10 1.60
N PRO A 56 15.31 -10.05 0.71
CA PRO A 56 15.47 -9.76 -0.72
C PRO A 56 14.16 -9.39 -1.42
N HIS A 57 12.99 -9.64 -0.81
CA HIS A 57 11.68 -9.34 -1.38
C HIS A 57 11.08 -8.03 -0.88
N LEU A 58 11.78 -7.32 0.02
CA LEU A 58 11.30 -6.02 0.51
C LEU A 58 11.52 -4.94 -0.55
N LEU A 59 10.44 -4.27 -0.94
CA LEU A 59 10.47 -3.19 -1.91
C LEU A 59 10.93 -1.89 -1.25
N LEU A 60 12.18 -1.51 -1.51
CA LEU A 60 12.78 -0.28 -1.04
C LEU A 60 12.76 0.78 -2.13
N ARG A 61 12.60 2.05 -1.74
CA ARG A 61 12.79 3.18 -2.68
C ARG A 61 14.25 3.23 -3.13
N PRO A 62 14.56 3.68 -4.36
CA PRO A 62 15.93 3.86 -4.80
C PRO A 62 16.71 4.76 -3.81
N GLY A 63 17.83 4.25 -3.28
CA GLY A 63 18.65 4.94 -2.26
C GLY A 63 18.23 4.71 -0.81
N ALA A 64 17.12 4.01 -0.56
CA ALA A 64 16.74 3.61 0.79
C ALA A 64 17.56 2.39 1.26
N MET A 65 17.85 2.35 2.56
CA MET A 65 18.53 1.23 3.20
C MET A 65 17.51 0.22 3.74
N MET A 66 17.94 -1.04 3.92
CA MET A 66 17.14 -2.07 4.57
C MET A 66 16.83 -1.63 6.02
N PRO A 67 15.56 -1.54 6.44
CA PRO A 67 15.19 -1.18 7.80
C PRO A 67 15.65 -2.24 8.81
N ARG A 68 15.79 -1.84 10.06
CA ARG A 68 16.07 -2.79 11.16
C ARG A 68 14.80 -3.56 11.47
N ILE A 69 14.94 -4.75 12.04
CA ILE A 69 13.79 -5.56 12.40
C ILE A 69 12.93 -4.91 13.49
N GLU A 70 13.55 -4.13 14.38
CA GLU A 70 12.89 -3.32 15.40
C GLU A 70 11.91 -2.30 14.79
N ASP A 71 12.27 -1.72 13.64
CA ASP A 71 11.44 -0.74 12.92
C ASP A 71 10.29 -1.41 12.12
N LEU A 72 10.39 -2.72 11.91
CA LEU A 72 9.43 -3.51 11.12
C LEU A 72 8.40 -4.22 11.99
N SER A 73 8.65 -4.31 13.30
CA SER A 73 7.70 -4.86 14.26
C SER A 73 6.55 -3.87 14.45
N LEU A 74 5.66 -3.81 13.46
CA LEU A 74 4.28 -3.43 13.73
C LEU A 74 3.82 -4.45 14.77
N GLN A 75 3.35 -3.94 15.90
CA GLN A 75 2.76 -4.74 16.98
C GLN A 75 1.96 -5.89 16.36
N ASP A 76 2.19 -7.09 16.91
CA ASP A 76 1.40 -8.31 16.63
C ASP A 76 -0.04 -7.96 16.26
N ASP A 77 -0.66 -8.79 15.42
CA ASP A 77 -2.10 -8.86 15.18
C ASP A 77 -2.88 -8.96 16.52
N GLU A 78 -2.91 -7.86 17.29
CA GLU A 78 -3.88 -7.66 18.33
C GLU A 78 -5.17 -7.56 17.54
N PRO A 79 -6.13 -8.49 17.73
CA PRO A 79 -7.40 -8.39 17.07
C PRO A 79 -7.94 -7.01 17.41
N ILE A 80 -8.05 -6.15 16.40
CA ILE A 80 -8.54 -4.77 16.53
C ILE A 80 -9.82 -4.85 17.36
N SER A 81 -9.69 -4.57 18.66
CA SER A 81 -10.83 -4.40 19.52
C SER A 81 -11.57 -3.21 18.93
N PRO A 82 -12.86 -3.32 18.59
CA PRO A 82 -13.64 -2.20 18.10
C PRO A 82 -13.94 -1.26 19.28
N GLY A 83 -12.90 -0.69 19.87
CA GLY A 83 -12.99 0.48 20.73
C GLY A 83 -13.32 1.68 19.84
N PRO A 84 -14.25 2.55 20.23
CA PRO A 84 -14.55 3.73 19.44
C PRO A 84 -13.33 4.64 19.50
N THR A 85 -12.54 4.66 18.44
CA THR A 85 -11.61 5.75 18.17
C THR A 85 -12.43 7.00 17.91
N VAL A 86 -12.92 7.62 18.99
CA VAL A 86 -13.50 8.95 18.96
C VAL A 86 -12.33 9.88 18.64
N LEU A 87 -12.20 10.19 17.35
CA LEU A 87 -11.37 11.28 16.90
C LEU A 87 -11.96 12.56 17.51
N ASP A 88 -11.16 13.19 18.37
CA ASP A 88 -11.43 14.52 18.90
C ASP A 88 -11.59 15.50 17.72
N GLU A 89 -12.55 16.42 17.81
CA GLU A 89 -12.91 17.37 16.75
C GLU A 89 -11.69 18.19 16.28
N VAL A 90 -10.77 18.45 17.20
CA VAL A 90 -9.50 19.15 16.94
C VAL A 90 -8.56 18.32 16.04
N ARG A 91 -8.52 16.99 16.22
CA ARG A 91 -7.73 16.08 15.38
C ARG A 91 -8.36 15.93 14.01
N GLN A 92 -9.69 15.85 13.95
CA GLN A 92 -10.43 15.81 12.70
C GLN A 92 -10.20 17.09 11.88
N GLY A 93 -10.27 18.27 12.51
CA GLY A 93 -10.02 19.56 11.86
C GLY A 93 -8.58 19.73 11.34
N LYS A 94 -7.58 19.12 11.99
CA LYS A 94 -6.20 19.09 11.48
C LYS A 94 -6.08 18.21 10.23
N ILE A 95 -6.74 17.06 10.21
CA ILE A 95 -6.76 16.17 9.04
C ILE A 95 -7.44 16.85 7.86
N TRP A 96 -8.62 17.45 8.07
CA TRP A 96 -9.31 18.20 7.02
C TRP A 96 -8.49 19.36 6.46
N ARG A 97 -7.76 20.09 7.31
CA ARG A 97 -6.87 21.16 6.86
C ARG A 97 -5.73 20.67 5.98
N ILE A 98 -5.21 19.47 6.24
CA ILE A 98 -4.18 18.84 5.40
C ILE A 98 -4.78 18.51 4.02
N PHE A 99 -6.00 18.00 3.97
CA PHE A 99 -6.72 17.75 2.71
C PHE A 99 -7.02 19.03 1.93
N ASP A 100 -7.51 20.09 2.58
CA ASP A 100 -7.75 21.39 1.93
C ASP A 100 -6.47 22.01 1.38
N SER A 101 -5.35 21.87 2.11
CA SER A 101 -4.05 22.39 1.70
C SER A 101 -3.39 21.57 0.58
N ALA A 102 -3.88 20.35 0.33
CA ALA A 102 -3.40 19.46 -0.74
C ALA A 102 -4.16 19.63 -2.05
N SER A 103 -5.20 20.46 -2.09
CA SER A 103 -5.87 20.90 -3.31
C SER A 103 -4.87 21.71 -4.14
N GLY A 104 -4.25 21.09 -5.13
CA GLY A 104 -3.36 21.77 -6.07
C GLY A 104 -4.10 22.95 -6.70
N GLY A 105 -3.51 24.14 -6.65
CA GLY A 105 -4.10 25.36 -7.21
C GLY A 105 -4.51 25.18 -8.67
N GLU A 106 -5.55 25.92 -9.08
CA GLU A 106 -6.11 25.98 -10.44
C GLU A 106 -5.02 26.29 -11.47
N VAL A 107 -4.29 25.28 -11.90
CA VAL A 107 -3.46 25.32 -13.08
C VAL A 107 -3.91 24.13 -13.88
N VAL A 108 -4.83 24.35 -14.81
CA VAL A 108 -5.18 23.37 -15.84
C VAL A 108 -3.91 23.18 -16.68
N PRO A 109 -3.12 22.13 -16.45
CA PRO A 109 -1.87 21.98 -17.14
C PRO A 109 -2.22 21.56 -18.57
N LYS A 110 -1.69 22.28 -19.56
CA LYS A 110 -1.76 21.83 -20.95
C LYS A 110 -1.11 20.45 -21.03
N VAL A 111 -1.92 19.42 -21.33
CA VAL A 111 -1.49 18.03 -21.39
C VAL A 111 -0.37 17.89 -22.42
N THR A 112 0.85 17.74 -21.95
CA THR A 112 2.03 17.50 -22.79
C THR A 112 2.68 16.20 -22.37
N ALA A 113 3.10 15.41 -23.36
CA ALA A 113 3.78 14.15 -23.13
C ALA A 113 5.05 14.39 -22.29
N SER A 114 5.32 13.51 -21.32
CA SER A 114 6.58 13.60 -20.56
C SER A 114 7.77 13.47 -21.52
N PRO A 115 8.82 14.32 -21.40
CA PRO A 115 10.03 14.20 -22.21
C PRO A 115 10.77 12.87 -22.03
N ARG A 116 10.43 12.11 -20.97
CA ARG A 116 10.98 10.79 -20.67
C ARG A 116 10.32 9.66 -21.46
N LEU A 117 9.17 9.92 -22.07
CA LEU A 117 8.46 8.96 -22.91
C LEU A 117 9.15 8.91 -24.28
N LYS A 118 9.76 7.78 -24.62
CA LYS A 118 10.42 7.59 -25.93
C LYS A 118 9.42 7.34 -27.06
N THR A 119 8.20 6.94 -26.72
CA THR A 119 7.12 6.65 -27.65
C THR A 119 6.21 7.86 -27.83
N THR A 120 5.75 8.11 -29.04
CA THR A 120 4.70 9.11 -29.32
C THR A 120 3.38 8.63 -28.74
N LEU A 121 2.69 9.50 -27.99
CA LEU A 121 1.35 9.20 -27.49
C LEU A 121 0.34 9.28 -28.63
N GLU A 122 -0.46 8.24 -28.79
CA GLU A 122 -1.58 8.21 -29.71
C GLU A 122 -2.74 9.10 -29.22
N ALA A 123 -3.63 9.51 -30.12
CA ALA A 123 -4.72 10.45 -29.81
C ALA A 123 -5.61 9.99 -28.64
N HIS A 124 -5.89 8.69 -28.55
CA HIS A 124 -6.67 8.12 -27.45
C HIS A 124 -5.93 8.14 -26.11
N GLN A 125 -4.60 8.04 -26.12
CA GLN A 125 -3.76 8.09 -24.92
C GLN A 125 -3.67 9.51 -24.37
N LEU A 126 -3.63 10.51 -25.26
CA LEU A 126 -3.75 11.92 -24.89
C LEU A 126 -5.10 12.23 -24.24
N ALA A 127 -6.20 11.72 -24.79
CA ALA A 127 -7.53 11.88 -24.20
C ALA A 127 -7.64 11.20 -22.82
N ALA A 128 -7.06 9.99 -22.68
CA ALA A 128 -7.00 9.30 -21.39
C ALA A 128 -6.19 10.10 -20.35
N LEU A 129 -5.06 10.69 -20.75
CA LEU A 129 -4.24 11.52 -19.88
C LEU A 129 -4.96 12.81 -19.45
N GLU A 130 -5.69 13.44 -20.37
CA GLU A 130 -6.55 14.60 -20.06
C GLU A 130 -7.62 14.24 -19.02
N MET A 131 -8.26 13.07 -19.17
CA MET A 131 -9.23 12.57 -18.19
C MET A 131 -8.59 12.29 -16.82
N MET A 132 -7.38 11.72 -16.79
CA MET A 132 -6.67 11.46 -15.54
C MET A 132 -6.34 12.76 -14.80
N ILE A 133 -5.82 13.76 -15.52
CA ILE A 133 -5.48 15.07 -14.95
C ILE A 133 -6.74 15.78 -14.45
N GLU A 134 -7.83 15.76 -15.21
CA GLU A 134 -9.10 16.36 -14.80
C GLU A 134 -9.61 15.75 -13.49
N ARG A 135 -9.48 14.43 -13.31
CA ARG A 135 -9.86 13.73 -12.09
C ARG A 135 -8.93 14.01 -10.92
N GLU A 136 -7.62 14.05 -11.16
CA GLU A 136 -6.62 14.38 -10.13
C GLU A 136 -6.77 15.82 -9.61
N CYS A 137 -7.24 16.75 -10.44
CA CYS A 137 -7.57 18.11 -10.04
C CYS A 137 -8.93 18.25 -9.30
N GLY A 138 -9.67 17.14 -9.12
CA GLY A 138 -10.94 17.16 -8.40
C GLY A 138 -12.09 17.86 -9.15
N VAL A 139 -12.00 17.98 -10.47
CA VAL A 139 -13.06 18.60 -11.29
C VAL A 139 -14.24 17.64 -11.39
N ILE A 140 -15.28 17.88 -10.58
CA ILE A 140 -16.50 17.05 -10.54
C ILE A 140 -17.69 17.75 -11.24
N LYS A 141 -17.71 19.10 -11.25
CA LYS A 141 -18.80 19.89 -11.87
C LYS A 141 -18.30 20.51 -13.18
N GLY A 142 -19.05 20.30 -14.28
CA GLY A 142 -18.69 20.85 -15.59
C GLY A 142 -17.50 20.17 -16.26
N ALA A 143 -17.19 18.93 -15.86
CA ALA A 143 -16.08 18.16 -16.42
C ALA A 143 -16.30 17.87 -17.91
N LYS A 144 -15.21 17.93 -18.69
CA LYS A 144 -15.19 17.57 -20.12
C LYS A 144 -15.46 16.09 -20.31
N PHE A 145 -14.97 15.25 -19.40
CA PHE A 145 -15.29 13.83 -19.35
C PHE A 145 -16.40 13.57 -18.33
N PRO A 146 -17.54 12.99 -18.74
CA PRO A 146 -18.68 12.80 -17.86
C PRO A 146 -18.34 11.87 -16.69
N THR A 147 -18.85 12.20 -15.50
CA THR A 147 -18.79 11.31 -14.35
C THR A 147 -19.81 10.18 -14.53
N LEU A 148 -19.43 8.95 -14.16
CA LEU A 148 -20.38 7.83 -14.13
C LEU A 148 -21.44 8.00 -13.03
N TRP A 149 -21.14 8.84 -12.05
CA TRP A 149 -22.01 9.16 -10.93
C TRP A 149 -22.65 10.52 -11.18
N GLU A 150 -23.97 10.55 -11.31
CA GLU A 150 -24.75 11.79 -11.29
C GLU A 150 -25.07 12.14 -9.84
N LEU A 151 -24.82 13.39 -9.44
CA LEU A 151 -25.26 13.86 -8.14
C LEU A 151 -26.80 14.02 -8.17
N PRO A 152 -27.52 13.51 -7.17
CA PRO A 152 -28.96 13.72 -7.09
C PRO A 152 -29.26 15.22 -7.02
N ALA A 153 -30.27 15.66 -7.79
CA ALA A 153 -30.63 17.08 -7.99
C ALA A 153 -30.85 17.88 -6.68
N SER A 154 -31.06 17.20 -5.55
CA SER A 154 -31.17 17.81 -4.22
C SER A 154 -29.88 18.46 -3.70
N ALA A 155 -28.71 18.14 -4.26
CA ALA A 155 -27.42 18.73 -3.87
C ALA A 155 -27.06 20.00 -4.67
N MET A 156 -27.92 20.41 -5.62
CA MET A 156 -27.63 21.50 -6.56
C MET A 156 -28.17 22.88 -6.12
N ASN A 157 -28.98 22.95 -5.05
CA ASN A 157 -29.51 24.21 -4.52
C ASN A 157 -29.20 24.36 -3.03
N PRO A 158 -28.09 25.02 -2.65
CA PRO A 158 -27.99 25.60 -1.32
C PRO A 158 -28.96 26.80 -1.24
N ARG A 159 -29.83 26.80 -0.23
CA ARG A 159 -30.56 28.01 0.19
C ARG A 159 -29.59 29.02 0.81
#